data_AF-A0A960KE41-F1
#
_entry.id   AF-A0A960KE41-F1
#
_cell.length_a   1.000
_cell.length_b   1.000
_cell.length_c   1.000
_cell.angle_alpha   90.00
_cell.angle_beta   90.00
_cell.angle_gamma   90.00
#
_symmetry.space_group_name_H-M   'P 1'
#
loop_
_entity.id
_entity.type
_entity.pdbx_description
1 polymer ?
#
loop_
_entity_poly.entity_id
_entity_poly.type
_entity_poly.pdbx_seq_one_letter_code
_entity_poly.pdbx_strand_id
1 'polypeptide(L)'
;QCSGEFSSSIRIHREGRPPLPRAYGPRFFEELREFLPHVEEIRLLGGEPFLVSETYELLALLRELDVRPRLHVTTNGTRLDRRVREAFAQVPLSISLSLDAVSEDVLERVRVGAPAPEVLANARDLARLAGGSGGGFGINFCLMRHNWEELPGILRFGEELGAWVSVIPVYGDDHSFYKLDDASLRQAAELLGAEDEALRSELEVNRPVWDSELRQVRAAAWSDGPAPPTMLEPTRHDNAAAFVRERRSAEPVVVAPPPPRWWRRRRSGVPALADGPDLDRELARWTPDGAVVVVDTDADDVVTEVVVVHGRPPVVDPRAWSGRTFDEVASQLCAAWGSSVWLVEEDRARAGIVDQLVAFSPLPHREKRGVVVRVVSRTRSGGGWRTHLAIDPSFFDGSDPSAGSGPPSAWSG
;
A
#
# COMPACT_ATOMS: atom_id res chain seq x y z
N GLN A 1 -8.72 -11.10 -5.37
CA GLN A 1 -9.80 -11.90 -6.00
C GLN A 1 -11.13 -11.21 -5.72
N CYS A 2 -11.96 -11.02 -6.74
CA CYS A 2 -13.34 -10.56 -6.55
C CYS A 2 -14.25 -11.78 -6.35
N SER A 3 -14.99 -11.82 -5.24
CA SER A 3 -15.89 -12.91 -4.86
C SER A 3 -17.26 -12.38 -4.45
N GLY A 4 -18.24 -13.28 -4.37
CA GLY A 4 -19.57 -12.98 -3.86
C GLY A 4 -19.61 -12.65 -2.36
N GLU A 5 -18.48 -12.69 -1.65
CA GLU A 5 -18.39 -12.14 -0.29
C GLU A 5 -18.47 -10.61 -0.30
N PHE A 6 -18.05 -9.97 -1.40
CA PHE A 6 -17.98 -8.51 -1.51
C PHE A 6 -18.80 -7.93 -2.67
N SER A 7 -19.54 -8.75 -3.43
CA SER A 7 -20.29 -8.29 -4.60
C SER A 7 -21.60 -9.03 -4.80
N SER A 8 -22.72 -8.31 -4.67
CA SER A 8 -24.06 -8.82 -5.01
C SER A 8 -24.18 -9.25 -6.48
N SER A 9 -23.49 -8.55 -7.39
CA SER A 9 -23.48 -8.90 -8.82
C SER A 9 -22.83 -10.27 -9.04
N ILE A 10 -21.69 -10.53 -8.39
CA ILE A 10 -21.01 -11.83 -8.49
C ILE A 10 -21.88 -12.94 -7.88
N ARG A 11 -22.51 -12.69 -6.72
CA ARG A 11 -23.43 -13.65 -6.08
C ARG A 11 -24.53 -14.07 -7.05
N ILE A 12 -25.21 -13.11 -7.68
CA ILE A 12 -26.34 -13.37 -8.58
C ILE A 12 -25.86 -14.05 -9.87
N HIS A 13 -24.87 -13.47 -10.55
CA HIS A 13 -24.57 -13.82 -11.95
C HIS A 13 -23.53 -14.93 -12.10
N ARG A 14 -22.68 -15.18 -11.09
CA ARG A 14 -21.60 -16.18 -11.15
C ARG A 14 -21.77 -17.32 -10.15
N GLU A 15 -22.21 -17.01 -8.93
CA GLU A 15 -22.22 -17.98 -7.82
C GLU A 15 -23.61 -18.56 -7.53
N GLY A 16 -24.68 -18.05 -8.15
CA GLY A 16 -26.06 -18.50 -7.91
C GLY A 16 -26.55 -18.27 -6.48
N ARG A 17 -25.97 -17.30 -5.75
CA ARG A 17 -26.29 -16.94 -4.37
C ARG A 17 -27.23 -15.73 -4.33
N PRO A 18 -28.09 -15.58 -3.30
CA PRO A 18 -28.87 -14.37 -3.08
C PRO A 18 -27.96 -13.14 -2.96
N PRO A 19 -28.39 -11.92 -3.36
CA PRO A 19 -27.58 -10.72 -3.19
C PRO A 19 -27.26 -10.45 -1.71
N LEU A 20 -26.23 -9.62 -1.47
CA LEU A 20 -25.97 -9.13 -0.12
C LEU A 20 -27.13 -8.24 0.36
N PRO A 21 -27.47 -8.27 1.66
CA PRO A 21 -28.46 -7.36 2.23
C PRO A 21 -28.07 -5.90 1.96
N ARG A 22 -29.08 -5.05 1.76
CA ARG A 22 -28.85 -3.61 1.63
C ARG A 22 -28.42 -3.06 3.00
N ALA A 23 -27.16 -2.67 3.11
CA ALA A 23 -26.59 -2.18 4.36
C ALA A 23 -26.97 -0.72 4.68
N TYR A 24 -27.24 0.10 3.65
CA TYR A 24 -27.46 1.54 3.77
C TYR A 24 -28.91 1.88 3.43
N GLY A 25 -29.72 2.16 4.46
CA GLY A 25 -31.10 2.60 4.32
C GLY A 25 -31.29 4.09 4.64
N PRO A 26 -32.53 4.63 4.58
CA PRO A 26 -32.81 6.04 4.83
C PRO A 26 -32.25 6.56 6.15
N ARG A 27 -32.35 5.76 7.22
CA ARG A 27 -31.81 6.10 8.55
C ARG A 27 -30.31 6.39 8.54
N PHE A 28 -29.53 5.65 7.74
CA PHE A 28 -28.09 5.88 7.62
C PHE A 28 -27.80 7.29 7.08
N PHE A 29 -28.52 7.72 6.04
CA PHE A 29 -28.35 9.05 5.46
C PHE A 29 -28.89 10.16 6.37
N GLU A 30 -29.91 9.89 7.19
CA GLU A 30 -30.35 10.81 8.24
C GLU A 30 -29.27 11.03 9.30
N GLU A 31 -28.69 9.95 9.83
CA GLU A 31 -27.61 10.01 10.82
C GLU A 31 -26.35 10.69 10.22
N LEU A 32 -26.08 10.47 8.93
CA LEU A 32 -24.92 11.05 8.24
C LEU A 32 -24.94 12.59 8.23
N ARG A 33 -26.12 13.22 8.23
CA ARG A 33 -26.28 14.69 8.20
C ARG A 33 -25.54 15.40 9.32
N GLU A 34 -25.47 14.79 10.50
CA GLU A 34 -24.76 15.36 11.66
C GLU A 34 -23.24 15.41 11.44
N PHE A 35 -22.69 14.45 10.68
CA PHE A 35 -21.26 14.31 10.48
C PHE A 35 -20.74 15.11 9.28
N LEU A 36 -21.49 15.19 8.18
CA LEU A 36 -21.02 15.78 6.92
C LEU A 36 -20.45 17.20 7.02
N PRO A 37 -20.98 18.12 7.85
CA PRO A 37 -20.38 19.45 8.03
C PRO A 37 -18.95 19.45 8.57
N HIS A 38 -18.52 18.35 9.18
CA HIS A 38 -17.20 18.19 9.80
C HIS A 38 -16.25 17.32 8.97
N VAL A 39 -16.71 16.78 7.83
CA VAL A 39 -15.92 15.88 6.99
C VAL A 39 -14.97 16.67 6.11
N GLU A 40 -13.68 16.32 6.15
CA GLU A 40 -12.67 16.88 5.25
C GLU A 40 -12.47 16.04 3.97
N GLU A 41 -12.65 14.73 4.07
CA GLU A 41 -12.46 13.78 2.98
C GLU A 41 -13.48 12.65 3.03
N ILE A 42 -14.03 12.29 1.86
CA ILE A 42 -14.87 11.12 1.65
C ILE A 42 -14.20 10.22 0.62
N ARG A 43 -14.04 8.93 0.97
CA ARG A 43 -13.50 7.91 0.06
C ARG A 43 -14.59 6.96 -0.38
N LEU A 44 -14.88 6.94 -1.67
CA LEU A 44 -15.83 6.03 -2.31
C LEU A 44 -15.08 4.82 -2.85
N LEU A 45 -15.20 3.71 -2.13
CA LEU A 45 -14.50 2.44 -2.37
C LEU A 45 -15.50 1.30 -2.55
N GLY A 46 -15.16 0.31 -3.37
CA GLY A 46 -15.95 -0.90 -3.55
C GLY A 46 -17.18 -0.73 -4.44
N GLY A 47 -17.70 -1.86 -4.94
CA GLY A 47 -18.66 -1.85 -6.05
C GLY A 47 -18.08 -1.10 -7.26
N GLU A 48 -18.95 -0.41 -8.01
CA GLU A 48 -18.54 0.63 -8.96
C GLU A 48 -19.22 1.93 -8.52
N PRO A 49 -18.50 2.91 -7.93
CA PRO A 49 -19.10 4.12 -7.36
C PRO A 49 -19.98 4.88 -8.35
N PHE A 50 -19.68 4.84 -9.65
CA PHE A 50 -20.48 5.49 -10.69
C PHE A 50 -21.83 4.80 -10.97
N LEU A 51 -22.02 3.56 -10.49
CA LEU A 51 -23.27 2.80 -10.64
C LEU A 51 -24.13 2.76 -9.38
N VAL A 52 -23.51 2.87 -8.20
CA VAL A 52 -24.17 2.65 -6.91
C VAL A 52 -25.06 3.85 -6.55
N SER A 53 -26.34 3.59 -6.23
CA SER A 53 -27.35 4.61 -5.87
C SER A 53 -26.94 5.46 -4.67
N GLU A 54 -26.38 4.82 -3.65
CA GLU A 54 -25.99 5.40 -2.38
C GLU A 54 -24.93 6.50 -2.56
N THR A 55 -24.07 6.39 -3.58
CA THR A 55 -23.12 7.44 -3.97
C THR A 55 -23.86 8.71 -4.37
N TYR A 56 -24.92 8.59 -5.17
CA TYR A 56 -25.69 9.75 -5.61
C TYR A 56 -26.56 10.33 -4.50
N GLU A 57 -27.08 9.50 -3.59
CA GLU A 57 -27.78 9.96 -2.38
C GLU A 57 -26.84 10.79 -1.49
N LEU A 58 -25.60 10.33 -1.29
CA LEU A 58 -24.56 11.08 -0.58
C LEU A 58 -24.24 12.41 -1.27
N LEU A 59 -23.97 12.40 -2.58
CA LEU A 59 -23.64 13.62 -3.33
C LEU A 59 -24.80 14.63 -3.33
N ALA A 60 -26.04 14.16 -3.39
CA ALA A 60 -27.23 15.01 -3.24
C ALA A 60 -27.28 15.64 -1.85
N LEU A 61 -26.93 14.89 -0.80
CA LEU A 61 -26.91 15.39 0.56
C LEU A 61 -25.79 16.42 0.79
N LEU A 62 -24.60 16.19 0.24
CA LEU A 62 -23.51 17.18 0.27
C LEU A 62 -23.94 18.50 -0.38
N ARG A 63 -24.68 18.42 -1.49
CA ARG A 63 -25.22 19.59 -2.20
C ARG A 63 -26.34 20.28 -1.41
N GLU A 64 -27.24 19.53 -0.78
CA GLU A 64 -28.30 20.05 0.09
C GLU A 64 -27.72 20.87 1.26
N LEU A 65 -26.62 20.38 1.84
CA LEU A 65 -25.95 21.01 2.99
C LEU A 65 -24.89 22.06 2.59
N ASP A 66 -24.66 22.28 1.28
CA ASP A 66 -23.59 23.11 0.70
C ASP A 66 -22.19 22.83 1.30
N VAL A 67 -21.89 21.55 1.53
CA VAL A 67 -20.58 21.09 2.01
C VAL A 67 -19.78 20.49 0.85
N ARG A 68 -18.47 20.78 0.82
CA ARG A 68 -17.58 20.39 -0.29
C ARG A 68 -16.32 19.69 0.22
N PRO A 69 -16.45 18.51 0.85
CA PRO A 69 -15.28 17.72 1.23
C PRO A 69 -14.50 17.29 -0.02
N ARG A 70 -13.22 16.96 0.18
CA ARG A 70 -12.44 16.28 -0.87
C ARG A 70 -13.07 14.91 -1.13
N LEU A 71 -13.35 14.59 -2.38
CA LEU A 71 -13.79 13.26 -2.76
C LEU A 71 -12.62 12.48 -3.34
N HIS A 72 -12.48 11.24 -2.90
CA HIS A 72 -11.61 10.27 -3.51
C HIS A 72 -12.44 9.10 -4.04
N VAL A 73 -12.36 8.81 -5.34
CA VAL A 73 -13.11 7.72 -5.99
C VAL A 73 -12.16 6.66 -6.52
N THR A 74 -12.39 5.40 -6.15
CA THR A 74 -11.78 4.27 -6.85
C THR A 74 -12.78 3.67 -7.83
N THR A 75 -12.50 3.74 -9.14
CA THR A 75 -13.40 3.30 -10.21
C THR A 75 -12.71 2.32 -11.16
N ASN A 76 -13.49 1.46 -11.82
CA ASN A 76 -13.00 0.62 -12.92
C ASN A 76 -12.99 1.32 -14.29
N GLY A 77 -13.50 2.56 -14.37
CA GLY A 77 -13.49 3.37 -15.59
C GLY A 77 -14.49 2.96 -16.67
N THR A 78 -15.35 1.96 -16.43
CA THR A 78 -16.31 1.46 -17.44
C THR A 78 -17.46 2.42 -17.71
N ARG A 79 -17.65 3.46 -16.87
CA ARG A 79 -18.70 4.47 -17.06
C ARG A 79 -18.20 5.88 -16.81
N LEU A 80 -18.55 6.80 -17.70
CA LEU A 80 -18.38 8.24 -17.53
C LEU A 80 -19.42 9.02 -18.35
N ASP A 81 -20.69 8.80 -18.02
CA ASP A 81 -21.80 9.48 -18.68
C ASP A 81 -22.02 10.91 -18.14
N ARG A 82 -23.03 11.60 -18.69
CA ARG A 82 -23.43 12.94 -18.26
C ARG A 82 -23.78 13.00 -16.77
N ARG A 83 -24.45 11.97 -16.24
CA ARG A 83 -24.88 11.94 -14.84
C ARG A 83 -23.67 11.88 -13.91
N VAL A 84 -22.67 11.07 -14.23
CA VAL A 84 -21.41 11.02 -13.46
C VAL A 84 -20.75 12.39 -13.47
N ARG A 85 -20.58 12.99 -14.65
CA ARG A 85 -19.92 14.31 -14.78
C ARG A 85 -20.64 15.39 -13.97
N GLU A 86 -21.98 15.44 -14.03
CA GLU A 86 -22.79 16.41 -13.27
C GLU A 86 -22.75 16.16 -11.76
N ALA A 87 -22.72 14.90 -11.33
CA ALA A 87 -22.72 14.53 -9.92
C ALA A 87 -21.42 14.96 -9.21
N PHE A 88 -20.28 14.83 -9.90
CA PHE A 88 -18.96 15.10 -9.33
C PHE A 88 -18.39 16.50 -9.64
N ALA A 89 -19.04 17.30 -10.49
CA ALA A 89 -18.53 18.61 -10.91
C ALA A 89 -18.38 19.66 -9.78
N GLN A 90 -19.02 19.45 -8.62
CA GLN A 90 -19.15 20.50 -7.58
C GLN A 90 -18.20 20.35 -6.39
N VAL A 91 -17.33 19.34 -6.42
CA VAL A 91 -16.45 18.96 -5.30
C VAL A 91 -15.05 18.66 -5.82
N PRO A 92 -13.99 18.96 -5.04
CA PRO A 92 -12.64 18.56 -5.40
C PRO A 92 -12.57 17.04 -5.51
N LEU A 93 -12.20 16.53 -6.69
CA LEU A 93 -12.25 15.11 -7.03
C LEU A 93 -10.86 14.55 -7.31
N SER A 94 -10.47 13.58 -6.51
CA SER A 94 -9.33 12.71 -6.72
C SER A 94 -9.79 11.33 -7.17
N ILE A 95 -9.05 10.69 -8.09
CA ILE A 95 -9.46 9.42 -8.71
C ILE A 95 -8.33 8.41 -8.73
N SER A 96 -8.59 7.21 -8.23
CA SER A 96 -7.80 6.01 -8.48
C SER A 96 -8.50 5.12 -9.50
N LEU A 97 -8.01 5.10 -10.73
CA LEU A 97 -8.52 4.22 -11.79
C LEU A 97 -7.91 2.83 -11.63
N SER A 98 -8.75 1.81 -11.50
CA SER A 98 -8.28 0.41 -11.55
C SER A 98 -8.17 -0.04 -13.01
N LEU A 99 -6.95 -0.18 -13.52
CA LEU A 99 -6.65 -0.52 -14.91
C LEU A 99 -5.55 -1.60 -14.92
N ASP A 100 -5.83 -2.75 -15.55
CA ASP A 100 -4.96 -3.93 -15.50
C ASP A 100 -4.23 -4.22 -16.82
N ALA A 101 -4.42 -3.40 -17.85
CA ALA A 101 -3.73 -3.46 -19.13
C ALA A 101 -4.04 -2.20 -19.96
N VAL A 102 -3.16 -1.89 -20.91
CA VAL A 102 -3.38 -0.89 -21.96
C VAL A 102 -3.69 -1.54 -23.31
N SER A 103 -3.25 -2.78 -23.51
CA SER A 103 -3.66 -3.60 -24.66
C SER A 103 -5.13 -4.01 -24.51
N GLU A 104 -5.95 -3.76 -25.53
CA GLU A 104 -7.40 -4.00 -25.48
C GLU A 104 -7.74 -5.47 -25.21
N ASP A 105 -7.07 -6.39 -25.91
CA ASP A 105 -7.28 -7.83 -25.77
C ASP A 105 -6.90 -8.35 -24.38
N VAL A 106 -5.83 -7.81 -23.78
CA VAL A 106 -5.39 -8.15 -22.43
C VAL A 106 -6.36 -7.58 -21.40
N LEU A 107 -6.79 -6.33 -21.60
CA LEU A 107 -7.73 -5.67 -20.70
C LEU A 107 -9.07 -6.40 -20.66
N GLU A 108 -9.64 -6.76 -21.80
CA GLU A 108 -10.92 -7.48 -21.88
C GLU A 108 -10.82 -8.91 -21.32
N ARG A 109 -9.67 -9.56 -21.52
CA ARG A 109 -9.40 -10.89 -20.96
C ARG A 109 -9.30 -10.87 -19.45
N VAL A 110 -8.61 -9.88 -18.89
CA VAL A 110 -8.41 -9.75 -17.43
C VAL A 110 -9.66 -9.18 -16.74
N ARG A 111 -10.26 -8.14 -17.34
CA ARG A 111 -11.48 -7.48 -16.86
C ARG A 111 -12.66 -7.87 -17.73
N VAL A 112 -13.14 -9.09 -17.52
CA VAL A 112 -14.27 -9.66 -18.26
C VAL A 112 -15.47 -8.70 -18.27
N GLY A 113 -15.88 -8.29 -19.47
CA GLY A 113 -17.01 -7.38 -19.70
C GLY A 113 -16.65 -5.89 -19.68
N ALA A 114 -15.38 -5.52 -19.51
CA ALA A 114 -14.94 -4.14 -19.69
C ALA A 114 -14.85 -3.80 -21.20
N PRO A 115 -15.43 -2.69 -21.67
CA PRO A 115 -15.24 -2.21 -23.04
C PRO A 115 -13.90 -1.46 -23.13
N ALA A 116 -12.83 -2.15 -23.55
CA ALA A 116 -11.47 -1.61 -23.42
C ALA A 116 -11.24 -0.23 -24.08
N PRO A 117 -11.70 0.01 -25.33
CA PRO A 117 -11.56 1.34 -25.95
C PRO A 117 -12.22 2.45 -25.14
N GLU A 118 -13.40 2.18 -24.58
CA GLU A 118 -14.16 3.13 -23.77
C GLU A 118 -13.49 3.38 -22.42
N VAL A 119 -12.94 2.34 -21.78
CA VAL A 119 -12.20 2.47 -20.51
C VAL A 119 -10.95 3.35 -20.69
N LEU A 120 -10.18 3.15 -21.77
CA LEU A 120 -8.99 3.95 -22.05
C LEU A 120 -9.34 5.41 -22.42
N ALA A 121 -10.45 5.62 -23.14
CA ALA A 121 -10.98 6.97 -23.39
C ALA A 121 -11.45 7.64 -22.08
N ASN A 122 -12.19 6.91 -21.25
CA ASN A 122 -12.66 7.39 -19.95
C ASN A 122 -11.48 7.70 -19.02
N ALA A 123 -10.39 6.92 -19.04
CA ALA A 123 -9.19 7.20 -18.26
C ALA A 123 -8.65 8.62 -18.53
N ARG A 124 -8.51 8.99 -19.81
CA ARG A 124 -8.08 10.34 -20.22
C ARG A 124 -9.06 11.42 -19.76
N ASP A 125 -10.35 11.15 -19.85
CA ASP A 125 -11.40 12.08 -19.43
C ASP A 125 -11.46 12.26 -17.91
N LEU A 126 -11.29 11.17 -17.15
CA LEU A 126 -11.23 11.18 -15.69
C LEU A 126 -9.99 11.93 -15.21
N ALA A 127 -8.83 11.74 -15.85
CA ALA A 127 -7.62 12.49 -15.54
C ALA A 127 -7.84 14.00 -15.71
N ARG A 128 -8.46 14.42 -16.82
CA ARG A 128 -8.84 15.83 -17.05
C ARG A 128 -9.86 16.35 -16.04
N LEU A 129 -10.87 15.54 -15.71
CA LEU A 129 -11.91 15.91 -14.73
C LEU A 129 -11.31 16.11 -13.33
N ALA A 130 -10.48 15.17 -12.86
CA ALA A 130 -9.82 15.26 -11.57
C ALA A 130 -8.90 16.49 -11.49
N GLY A 131 -8.03 16.67 -12.49
CA GLY A 131 -7.13 17.82 -12.56
C GLY A 131 -7.86 19.17 -12.62
N GLY A 132 -8.96 19.26 -13.39
CA GLY A 132 -9.79 20.47 -13.47
C GLY A 132 -10.50 20.83 -12.17
N SER A 133 -10.74 19.85 -11.28
CA SER A 133 -11.31 20.07 -9.95
C SER A 133 -10.26 20.39 -8.87
N GLY A 134 -8.98 20.38 -9.23
CA GLY A 134 -7.86 20.56 -8.30
C GLY A 134 -7.53 19.33 -7.44
N GLY A 135 -8.18 18.18 -7.70
CA GLY A 135 -7.73 16.88 -7.20
C GLY A 135 -6.70 16.25 -8.15
N GLY A 136 -6.29 15.01 -7.87
CA GLY A 136 -5.36 14.31 -8.73
C GLY A 136 -5.88 12.99 -9.28
N PHE A 137 -5.09 12.38 -10.13
CA PHE A 137 -5.44 11.16 -10.83
C PHE A 137 -4.30 10.15 -10.71
N GLY A 138 -4.68 8.90 -10.49
CA GLY A 138 -3.74 7.80 -10.32
C GLY A 138 -4.29 6.50 -10.86
N ILE A 139 -3.40 5.56 -11.13
CA ILE A 139 -3.75 4.25 -11.69
C ILE A 139 -3.38 3.18 -10.66
N ASN A 140 -4.32 2.28 -10.38
CA ASN A 140 -4.08 1.05 -9.63
C ASN A 140 -3.98 -0.11 -10.63
N PHE A 141 -2.79 -0.71 -10.73
CA PHE A 141 -2.49 -1.83 -11.61
C PHE A 141 -2.24 -3.09 -10.78
N CYS A 142 -3.08 -4.12 -10.95
CA CYS A 142 -2.84 -5.39 -10.29
C CYS A 142 -1.82 -6.22 -11.10
N LEU A 143 -0.62 -6.42 -10.55
CA LEU A 143 0.40 -7.26 -11.18
C LEU A 143 0.02 -8.73 -11.01
N MET A 144 -0.28 -9.39 -12.12
CA MET A 144 -0.73 -10.78 -12.18
C MET A 144 0.07 -11.57 -13.22
N ARG A 145 0.02 -12.89 -13.09
CA ARG A 145 0.61 -13.80 -14.08
C ARG A 145 0.07 -13.63 -15.51
N HIS A 146 -1.13 -13.06 -15.67
CA HIS A 146 -1.81 -12.92 -16.96
C HIS A 146 -1.57 -11.58 -17.68
N ASN A 147 -0.92 -10.61 -17.01
CA ASN A 147 -0.77 -9.24 -17.50
C ASN A 147 0.57 -8.60 -17.13
N TRP A 148 1.55 -9.33 -16.59
CA TRP A 148 2.82 -8.72 -16.15
C TRP A 148 3.57 -8.04 -17.30
N GLU A 149 3.38 -8.50 -18.54
CA GLU A 149 3.92 -7.89 -19.76
C GLU A 149 3.37 -6.47 -20.01
N GLU A 150 2.22 -6.12 -19.43
CA GLU A 150 1.61 -4.80 -19.55
C GLU A 150 2.27 -3.76 -18.64
N LEU A 151 3.15 -4.17 -17.71
CA LEU A 151 3.78 -3.25 -16.75
C LEU A 151 4.47 -2.07 -17.47
N PRO A 152 5.39 -2.27 -18.45
CA PRO A 152 5.93 -1.17 -19.26
C PRO A 152 4.86 -0.26 -19.88
N GLY A 153 3.83 -0.84 -20.51
CA GLY A 153 2.77 -0.10 -21.19
C GLY A 153 1.92 0.74 -20.23
N ILE A 154 1.58 0.19 -19.08
CA ILE A 154 0.84 0.89 -18.03
C ILE A 154 1.64 2.04 -17.44
N LEU A 155 2.96 1.88 -17.22
CA LEU A 155 3.80 2.98 -16.70
C LEU A 155 3.91 4.13 -17.73
N ARG A 156 4.08 3.80 -19.02
CA ARG A 156 4.06 4.80 -20.11
C ARG A 156 2.71 5.52 -20.18
N PHE A 157 1.60 4.79 -20.04
CA PHE A 157 0.28 5.39 -20.01
C PHE A 157 0.05 6.28 -18.78
N GLY A 158 0.55 5.87 -17.60
CA GLY A 158 0.58 6.72 -16.43
C GLY A 158 1.37 8.00 -16.69
N GLU A 159 2.55 7.90 -17.29
CA GLU A 159 3.38 9.05 -17.68
C GLU A 159 2.65 9.99 -18.65
N GLU A 160 1.97 9.46 -19.69
CA GLU A 160 1.13 10.23 -20.63
C GLU A 160 0.09 11.08 -19.90
N LEU A 161 -0.53 10.53 -18.85
CA LEU A 161 -1.58 11.21 -18.08
C LEU A 161 -1.04 12.08 -16.94
N GLY A 162 0.28 12.11 -16.70
CA GLY A 162 0.87 12.71 -15.51
C GLY A 162 0.43 12.03 -14.21
N ALA A 163 0.09 10.73 -14.30
CA ALA A 163 -0.50 9.93 -13.25
C ALA A 163 0.53 8.99 -12.63
N TRP A 164 0.53 8.90 -11.30
CA TRP A 164 1.29 7.85 -10.60
C TRP A 164 0.61 6.49 -10.76
N VAL A 165 1.38 5.45 -11.03
CA VAL A 165 0.92 4.07 -11.08
C VAL A 165 1.26 3.36 -9.76
N SER A 166 0.23 2.94 -9.03
CA SER A 166 0.34 2.03 -7.91
C SER A 166 0.30 0.59 -8.40
N VAL A 167 1.43 -0.11 -8.31
CA VAL A 167 1.52 -1.54 -8.65
C VAL A 167 1.16 -2.37 -7.42
N ILE A 168 0.08 -3.15 -7.55
CA ILE A 168 -0.51 -3.94 -6.48
C ILE A 168 -0.26 -5.43 -6.76
N PRO A 169 0.58 -6.13 -5.99
CA PRO A 169 0.75 -7.56 -6.16
C PRO A 169 -0.52 -8.33 -5.76
N VAL A 170 -0.87 -9.34 -6.55
CA VAL A 170 -1.96 -10.27 -6.24
C VAL A 170 -1.38 -11.49 -5.53
N TYR A 171 -1.97 -11.88 -4.40
CA TYR A 171 -1.43 -12.97 -3.56
C TYR A 171 -2.15 -14.32 -3.72
N GLY A 172 -3.30 -14.36 -4.38
CA GLY A 172 -4.05 -15.59 -4.60
C GLY A 172 -3.33 -16.53 -5.56
N ASP A 173 -3.36 -17.84 -5.28
CA ASP A 173 -2.58 -18.86 -6.01
C ASP A 173 -2.82 -18.84 -7.51
N ASP A 174 -4.07 -18.61 -7.93
CA ASP A 174 -4.45 -18.68 -9.35
C ASP A 174 -3.96 -17.50 -10.19
N HIS A 175 -3.63 -16.37 -9.58
CA HIS A 175 -3.36 -15.11 -10.31
C HIS A 175 -2.07 -14.42 -9.91
N SER A 176 -1.43 -14.84 -8.82
CA SER A 176 -0.18 -14.24 -8.35
C SER A 176 0.91 -14.37 -9.42
N PHE A 177 1.53 -13.24 -9.74
CA PHE A 177 2.75 -13.19 -10.56
C PHE A 177 3.92 -13.89 -9.85
N TYR A 178 4.09 -13.67 -8.55
CA TYR A 178 5.20 -14.24 -7.78
C TYR A 178 5.05 -15.74 -7.47
N LYS A 179 3.92 -16.34 -7.86
CA LYS A 179 3.69 -17.81 -7.84
C LYS A 179 3.82 -18.46 -9.21
N LEU A 180 4.44 -17.78 -10.17
CA LEU A 180 4.94 -18.42 -11.40
C LEU A 180 6.07 -19.40 -11.05
N ASP A 181 6.29 -20.40 -11.90
CA ASP A 181 7.48 -21.25 -11.76
C ASP A 181 8.78 -20.47 -12.03
N ASP A 182 9.91 -21.00 -11.55
CA ASP A 182 11.22 -20.35 -11.66
C ASP A 182 11.60 -19.99 -13.11
N ALA A 183 11.23 -20.83 -14.08
CA ALA A 183 11.56 -20.58 -15.49
C ALA A 183 10.76 -19.39 -16.02
N SER A 184 9.48 -19.31 -15.68
CA SER A 184 8.58 -18.21 -16.03
C SER A 184 8.97 -16.90 -15.33
N LEU A 185 9.40 -16.95 -14.06
CA LEU A 185 9.91 -15.78 -13.34
C LEU A 185 11.21 -15.25 -13.96
N ARG A 186 12.14 -16.13 -14.34
CA ARG A 186 13.37 -15.74 -15.05
C ARG A 186 13.07 -15.14 -16.41
N GLN A 187 12.16 -15.75 -17.17
CA GLN A 187 11.71 -15.21 -18.44
C GLN A 187 11.13 -13.80 -18.27
N ALA A 188 10.26 -13.60 -17.27
CA ALA A 188 9.70 -12.28 -16.98
C ALA A 188 10.80 -11.26 -16.60
N ALA A 189 11.77 -11.66 -15.78
CA ALA A 189 12.89 -10.81 -15.39
C ALA A 189 13.78 -10.41 -16.57
N GLU A 190 14.00 -11.33 -17.52
CA GLU A 190 14.77 -11.08 -18.74
C GLU A 190 14.01 -10.14 -19.69
N LEU A 191 12.74 -10.41 -19.95
CA LEU A 191 11.91 -9.60 -20.86
C LEU A 191 11.69 -8.17 -20.32
N LEU A 192 11.35 -8.04 -19.04
CA LEU A 192 11.28 -6.71 -18.41
C LEU A 192 12.66 -6.05 -18.33
N GLY A 193 13.71 -6.81 -18.10
CA GLY A 193 15.08 -6.31 -18.08
C GLY A 193 15.54 -5.73 -19.41
N ALA A 194 15.05 -6.25 -20.54
CA ALA A 194 15.36 -5.74 -21.88
C ALA A 194 14.75 -4.34 -22.14
N GLU A 195 13.66 -3.98 -21.46
CA GLU A 195 13.00 -2.67 -21.57
C GLU A 195 13.61 -1.60 -20.63
N ASP A 196 14.52 -1.98 -19.72
CA ASP A 196 15.00 -1.12 -18.61
C ASP A 196 15.60 0.20 -19.09
N GLU A 197 16.50 0.15 -20.07
CA GLU A 197 17.14 1.36 -20.61
C GLU A 197 16.13 2.32 -21.26
N ALA A 198 15.21 1.78 -22.06
CA ALA A 198 14.18 2.58 -22.73
C ALA A 198 13.24 3.24 -21.71
N LEU A 199 12.70 2.47 -20.77
CA LEU A 199 11.79 3.00 -19.74
C LEU A 199 12.46 4.00 -18.82
N ARG A 200 13.72 3.78 -18.43
CA ARG A 200 14.49 4.79 -17.70
C ARG A 200 14.70 6.07 -18.51
N SER A 201 14.73 6.03 -19.83
CA SER A 201 14.82 7.26 -20.62
C SER A 201 13.48 7.99 -20.75
N GLU A 202 12.37 7.24 -20.76
CA GLU A 202 11.01 7.75 -21.03
C GLU A 202 10.27 8.22 -19.78
N LEU A 203 10.50 7.58 -18.62
CA LEU A 203 9.73 7.84 -17.39
C LEU A 203 10.36 8.92 -16.52
N GLU A 204 9.57 9.89 -16.07
CA GLU A 204 9.93 10.84 -15.01
C GLU A 204 9.12 10.54 -13.75
N VAL A 205 7.78 10.57 -13.85
CA VAL A 205 6.85 10.33 -12.74
C VAL A 205 6.93 8.89 -12.26
N ASN A 206 6.91 7.92 -13.18
CA ASN A 206 6.81 6.50 -12.85
C ASN A 206 8.15 5.75 -12.83
N ARG A 207 9.28 6.45 -13.00
CA ARG A 207 10.62 5.85 -12.93
C ARG A 207 10.89 5.14 -11.60
N PRO A 208 10.55 5.73 -10.42
CA PRO A 208 10.77 5.02 -9.15
C PRO A 208 9.93 3.75 -9.03
N VAL A 209 8.74 3.72 -9.65
CA VAL A 209 7.88 2.54 -9.72
C VAL A 209 8.53 1.46 -10.58
N TRP A 210 9.02 1.80 -11.78
CA TRP A 210 9.77 0.88 -12.63
C TRP A 210 10.98 0.27 -11.91
N ASP A 211 11.80 1.13 -11.31
CA ASP A 211 12.99 0.73 -10.56
C ASP A 211 12.64 -0.24 -9.41
N SER A 212 11.53 0.01 -8.73
CA SER A 212 10.97 -0.86 -7.68
C SER A 212 10.53 -2.21 -8.22
N GLU A 213 9.70 -2.24 -9.25
CA GLU A 213 9.14 -3.48 -9.77
C GLU A 213 10.20 -4.37 -10.43
N LEU A 214 11.07 -3.80 -11.26
CA LEU A 214 12.13 -4.56 -11.90
C LEU A 214 13.05 -5.22 -10.86
N ARG A 215 13.41 -4.50 -9.79
CA ARG A 215 14.20 -5.10 -8.69
C ARG A 215 13.48 -6.29 -8.05
N GLN A 216 12.18 -6.17 -7.77
CA GLN A 216 11.42 -7.27 -7.15
C GLN A 216 11.27 -8.47 -8.07
N VAL A 217 11.02 -8.27 -9.36
CA VAL A 217 10.93 -9.36 -10.34
C VAL A 217 12.27 -10.10 -10.43
N ARG A 218 13.38 -9.36 -10.54
CA ARG A 218 14.73 -9.94 -10.55
C ARG A 218 15.02 -10.71 -9.25
N ALA A 219 14.64 -10.16 -8.11
CA ALA A 219 14.82 -10.81 -6.82
C ALA A 219 14.03 -12.12 -6.70
N ALA A 220 12.79 -12.16 -7.22
CA ALA A 220 11.99 -13.39 -7.26
C ALA A 220 12.61 -14.46 -8.18
N ALA A 221 13.15 -14.07 -9.33
CA ALA A 221 13.66 -14.99 -10.36
C ALA A 221 14.96 -15.75 -10.01
N TRP A 222 15.83 -15.15 -9.18
CA TRP A 222 17.18 -15.68 -8.89
C TRP A 222 17.43 -15.90 -7.40
N SER A 223 16.41 -16.35 -6.65
CA SER A 223 16.38 -16.51 -5.19
C SER A 223 17.43 -17.47 -4.56
N ASP A 224 18.49 -17.88 -5.27
CA ASP A 224 19.58 -18.74 -4.75
C ASP A 224 20.69 -17.99 -4.00
N GLY A 225 20.46 -16.73 -3.61
CA GLY A 225 21.42 -15.96 -2.80
C GLY A 225 20.72 -15.09 -1.75
N PRO A 226 21.40 -14.80 -0.61
CA PRO A 226 20.85 -13.87 0.39
C PRO A 226 20.61 -12.51 -0.28
N ALA A 227 19.34 -12.16 -0.48
CA ALA A 227 18.99 -10.87 -1.03
C ALA A 227 19.41 -9.77 -0.04
N PRO A 228 20.12 -8.73 -0.50
CA PRO A 228 20.36 -7.58 0.36
C PRO A 228 19.00 -6.98 0.77
N PRO A 229 18.87 -6.47 2.01
CA PRO A 229 17.64 -5.84 2.47
C PRO A 229 17.22 -4.76 1.48
N THR A 230 16.10 -5.00 0.81
CA THR A 230 15.59 -4.14 -0.24
C THR A 230 14.62 -3.15 0.36
N MET A 231 15.07 -1.90 0.51
CA MET A 231 14.18 -0.79 0.81
C MET A 231 13.49 -0.37 -0.48
N LEU A 232 12.20 -0.63 -0.59
CA LEU A 232 11.37 0.12 -1.51
C LEU A 232 11.14 1.50 -0.91
N GLU A 233 11.35 2.54 -1.72
CA GLU A 233 10.68 3.81 -1.42
C GLU A 233 9.17 3.52 -1.42
N PRO A 234 8.44 4.01 -0.42
CA PRO A 234 7.05 3.64 -0.25
C PRO A 234 6.32 3.93 -1.55
N THR A 235 5.67 2.92 -2.12
CA THR A 235 4.47 3.14 -2.91
C THR A 235 3.47 3.70 -1.93
N ARG A 236 3.56 5.00 -1.64
CA ARG A 236 2.78 5.66 -0.60
C ARG A 236 1.32 5.32 -0.89
N HIS A 237 0.73 4.54 0.01
CA HIS A 237 -0.61 3.96 -0.16
C HIS A 237 -1.74 5.00 -0.06
N ASP A 238 -1.40 6.29 0.07
CA ASP A 238 -2.30 7.40 -0.21
C ASP A 238 -2.57 7.47 -1.71
N ASN A 239 -3.43 6.57 -2.20
CA ASN A 239 -4.10 6.61 -3.51
C ASN A 239 -3.50 7.65 -4.47
N ALA A 240 -2.66 7.19 -5.39
CA ALA A 240 -1.90 7.89 -6.43
C ALA A 240 -2.39 9.29 -6.88
N ALA A 241 -3.70 9.54 -6.85
CA ALA A 241 -4.33 10.85 -6.96
C ALA A 241 -3.88 11.94 -5.95
N ALA A 242 -3.50 11.63 -4.72
CA ALA A 242 -3.09 12.65 -3.75
C ALA A 242 -1.70 13.25 -4.05
N PHE A 243 -0.86 12.51 -4.78
CA PHE A 243 0.58 12.79 -4.90
C PHE A 243 0.99 13.90 -5.85
N VAL A 244 0.17 14.23 -6.85
CA VAL A 244 0.56 15.16 -7.92
C VAL A 244 0.76 16.61 -7.41
N ARG A 245 0.24 16.96 -6.22
CA ARG A 245 0.32 18.33 -5.69
C ARG A 245 1.56 18.67 -4.86
N GLU A 246 2.28 17.70 -4.29
CA GLU A 246 3.45 17.96 -3.44
C GLU A 246 4.77 17.53 -4.09
N ARG A 247 5.16 18.19 -5.19
CA ARG A 247 6.56 18.15 -5.65
C ARG A 247 7.42 19.04 -4.75
N ARG A 248 8.01 18.47 -3.70
CA ARG A 248 9.33 18.90 -3.20
C ARG A 248 10.32 17.78 -3.50
N SER A 249 11.07 17.98 -4.59
CA SER A 249 12.35 17.34 -4.94
C SER A 249 12.80 16.22 -3.99
N ALA A 250 12.46 14.97 -4.32
CA ALA A 250 13.16 13.82 -3.77
C ALA A 250 14.32 13.50 -4.73
N GLU A 251 15.55 13.76 -4.29
CA GLU A 251 16.75 13.32 -5.01
C GLU A 251 16.85 11.79 -4.98
N PRO A 252 17.32 11.14 -6.07
CA PRO A 252 17.46 9.70 -6.11
C PRO A 252 18.54 9.21 -5.13
N VAL A 253 18.14 8.43 -4.13
CA VAL A 253 19.08 7.77 -3.22
C VAL A 253 19.56 6.47 -3.87
N VAL A 254 20.79 6.49 -4.40
CA VAL A 254 21.49 5.27 -4.81
C VAL A 254 21.94 4.52 -3.56
N VAL A 255 21.33 3.37 -3.27
CA VAL A 255 21.73 2.52 -2.14
C VAL A 255 22.71 1.46 -2.65
N ALA A 256 24.00 1.73 -2.49
CA ALA A 256 25.00 0.68 -2.30
C ALA A 256 25.01 0.29 -0.80
N PRO A 257 25.41 -0.95 -0.43
CA PRO A 257 25.54 -1.36 0.97
C PRO A 257 26.36 -0.34 1.80
N PRO A 258 26.07 -0.13 3.10
CA PRO A 258 25.41 -1.03 4.05
C PRO A 258 23.87 -1.06 3.96
N PRO A 259 23.19 -2.02 4.63
CA PRO A 259 21.73 -2.08 4.66
C PRO A 259 21.13 -0.72 5.02
N PRO A 260 20.04 -0.32 4.35
CA PRO A 260 19.48 0.99 4.57
C PRO A 260 18.93 1.07 6.00
N ARG A 261 19.43 2.04 6.77
CA ARG A 261 19.06 2.29 8.16
C ARG A 261 17.67 2.90 8.23
N TRP A 262 16.63 2.12 7.92
CA TRP A 262 15.24 2.56 7.80
C TRP A 262 14.77 3.35 9.04
N TRP A 263 15.21 2.94 10.23
CA TRP A 263 14.92 3.62 11.50
C TRP A 263 15.60 4.98 11.68
N ARG A 264 16.64 5.28 10.89
CA ARG A 264 17.37 6.57 10.93
C ARG A 264 16.88 7.59 9.91
N ARG A 265 16.21 7.17 8.82
CA ARG A 265 15.60 8.10 7.85
C ARG A 265 14.60 8.98 8.64
N ARG A 266 14.92 10.28 8.77
CA ARG A 266 14.14 11.34 9.45
C ARG A 266 14.21 11.48 10.98
N ARG A 267 15.10 10.76 11.67
CA ARG A 267 15.42 11.13 13.08
C ARG A 267 16.07 12.52 13.17
N SER A 268 16.76 12.98 12.14
CA SER A 268 17.36 14.31 12.08
C SER A 268 16.30 15.41 11.89
N GLY A 269 16.15 16.31 12.86
CA GLY A 269 15.36 17.54 12.74
C GLY A 269 13.95 17.53 13.36
N VAL A 270 13.57 16.46 14.08
CA VAL A 270 12.29 16.41 14.81
C VAL A 270 12.44 17.11 16.17
N PRO A 271 11.70 18.19 16.45
CA PRO A 271 11.78 18.89 17.75
C PRO A 271 11.14 18.05 18.85
N ALA A 272 11.69 18.14 20.06
CA ALA A 272 11.13 17.48 21.23
C ALA A 272 9.77 18.07 21.60
N LEU A 273 8.74 17.23 21.66
CA LEU A 273 7.43 17.58 22.21
C LEU A 273 7.43 17.39 23.73
N ALA A 274 6.81 18.32 24.45
CA ALA A 274 6.67 18.27 25.91
C ALA A 274 5.65 17.22 26.37
N ASP A 275 4.52 17.10 25.64
CA ASP A 275 3.44 16.15 25.91
C ASP A 275 3.06 15.45 24.61
N GLY A 276 2.88 14.13 24.66
CA GLY A 276 2.50 13.31 23.50
C GLY A 276 1.17 12.57 23.74
N PRO A 277 0.49 12.11 22.67
CA PRO A 277 -0.70 11.28 22.79
C PRO A 277 -0.41 10.00 23.58
N ASP A 278 -1.44 9.40 24.19
CA ASP A 278 -1.37 8.05 24.79
C ASP A 278 -1.17 6.99 23.68
N LEU A 279 0.08 6.88 23.24
CA LEU A 279 0.50 6.02 22.14
C LEU A 279 0.34 4.53 22.52
N ASP A 280 0.57 4.16 23.78
CA ASP A 280 0.46 2.77 24.22
C ASP A 280 -0.95 2.25 23.95
N ARG A 281 -1.99 3.00 24.36
CA ARG A 281 -3.39 2.60 24.17
C ARG A 281 -3.85 2.72 22.71
N GLU A 282 -3.34 3.70 21.96
CA GLU A 282 -3.60 3.78 20.51
C GLU A 282 -3.05 2.56 19.79
N LEU A 283 -1.77 2.24 20.03
CA LEU A 283 -1.06 1.18 19.34
C LEU A 283 -1.55 -0.21 19.74
N ALA A 284 -1.91 -0.42 21.01
CA ALA A 284 -2.53 -1.67 21.45
C ALA A 284 -3.89 -1.92 20.77
N ARG A 285 -4.67 -0.87 20.48
CA ARG A 285 -5.92 -1.00 19.70
C ARG A 285 -5.66 -1.28 18.22
N TRP A 286 -4.53 -0.82 17.71
CA TRP A 286 -4.12 -1.07 16.32
C TRP A 286 -3.66 -2.52 16.11
N THR A 287 -2.96 -3.11 17.09
CA THR A 287 -2.53 -4.52 17.05
C THR A 287 -3.17 -5.35 18.18
N PRO A 288 -4.46 -5.72 18.06
CA PRO A 288 -5.16 -6.41 19.14
C PRO A 288 -4.54 -7.76 19.50
N ASP A 289 -4.12 -8.53 18.50
CA ASP A 289 -3.56 -9.89 18.65
C ASP A 289 -2.02 -9.94 18.62
N GLY A 290 -1.37 -8.77 18.57
CA GLY A 290 0.08 -8.68 18.49
C GLY A 290 0.73 -8.16 19.76
N ALA A 291 1.68 -7.24 19.62
CA ALA A 291 2.43 -6.70 20.75
C ALA A 291 2.81 -5.23 20.57
N VAL A 292 3.02 -4.52 21.66
CA VAL A 292 3.63 -3.19 21.64
C VAL A 292 4.85 -3.19 22.56
N VAL A 293 6.01 -2.86 21.99
CA VAL A 293 7.28 -2.77 22.69
C VAL A 293 7.81 -1.35 22.64
N VAL A 294 8.10 -0.78 23.79
CA VAL A 294 8.73 0.54 23.94
C VAL A 294 10.23 0.35 24.13
N VAL A 295 11.01 1.01 23.28
CA VAL A 295 12.48 0.96 23.27
C VAL A 295 13.00 2.38 23.42
N ASP A 296 13.70 2.63 24.51
CA ASP A 296 14.32 3.91 24.83
C ASP A 296 15.84 3.82 24.56
N THR A 297 16.35 4.67 23.68
CA THR A 297 17.78 4.79 23.38
C THR A 297 18.39 6.08 23.93
N ASP A 298 19.71 6.08 24.11
CA ASP A 298 20.51 7.28 24.39
C ASP A 298 20.93 8.01 23.10
N ALA A 299 21.79 9.02 23.23
CA ALA A 299 22.27 9.84 22.11
C ALA A 299 23.10 9.04 21.09
N ASP A 300 23.74 7.94 21.51
CA ASP A 300 24.54 7.05 20.66
C ASP A 300 23.68 5.92 20.06
N ASP A 301 22.36 5.98 20.28
CA ASP A 301 21.37 5.00 19.83
C ASP A 301 21.52 3.62 20.48
N VAL A 302 22.12 3.58 21.68
CA VAL A 302 22.19 2.40 22.53
C VAL A 302 20.93 2.30 23.37
N VAL A 303 20.33 1.10 23.40
CA VAL A 303 19.11 0.79 24.14
C VAL A 303 19.38 0.85 25.63
N THR A 304 18.75 1.82 26.29
CA THR A 304 18.82 2.05 27.73
C THR A 304 17.70 1.33 28.49
N GLU A 305 16.53 1.18 27.88
CA GLU A 305 15.36 0.57 28.50
C GLU A 305 14.46 -0.06 27.44
N VAL A 306 13.86 -1.21 27.78
CA VAL A 306 12.88 -1.89 26.95
C VAL A 306 11.71 -2.34 27.81
N VAL A 307 10.49 -1.99 27.41
CA VAL A 307 9.26 -2.35 28.11
C VAL A 307 8.27 -2.93 27.11
N VAL A 308 7.72 -4.11 27.40
CA VAL A 308 6.58 -4.66 26.65
C VAL A 308 5.31 -4.17 27.34
N VAL A 309 4.53 -3.33 26.66
CA VAL A 309 3.33 -2.69 27.22
C VAL A 309 2.03 -3.35 26.78
N HIS A 310 2.07 -4.16 25.71
CA HIS A 310 0.93 -4.96 25.24
C HIS A 310 1.42 -6.27 24.62
N GLY A 311 0.70 -7.35 24.88
CA GLY A 311 0.89 -8.66 24.24
C GLY A 311 2.30 -9.26 24.36
N ARG A 312 2.65 -10.13 23.42
CA ARG A 312 3.97 -10.77 23.32
C ARG A 312 4.38 -10.88 21.85
N PRO A 313 5.54 -10.33 21.44
CA PRO A 313 5.95 -10.40 20.05
C PRO A 313 6.38 -11.84 19.69
N PRO A 314 6.13 -12.29 18.45
CA PRO A 314 6.49 -13.64 18.02
C PRO A 314 8.01 -13.75 17.82
N VAL A 315 8.59 -14.86 18.31
CA VAL A 315 9.98 -15.31 18.06
C VAL A 315 11.10 -14.40 18.60
N VAL A 316 10.84 -13.13 18.92
CA VAL A 316 11.81 -12.21 19.52
C VAL A 316 11.66 -12.09 21.04
N ASP A 317 12.77 -11.89 21.75
CA ASP A 317 12.80 -11.53 23.18
C ASP A 317 13.33 -10.11 23.36
N PRO A 318 12.44 -9.10 23.54
CA PRO A 318 12.86 -7.71 23.73
C PRO A 318 13.77 -7.47 24.94
N ARG A 319 13.77 -8.36 25.94
CA ARG A 319 14.62 -8.19 27.13
C ARG A 319 16.11 -8.32 26.80
N ALA A 320 16.44 -9.00 25.69
CA ALA A 320 17.81 -9.18 25.24
C ALA A 320 18.37 -7.95 24.49
N TRP A 321 17.58 -6.88 24.32
CA TRP A 321 17.97 -5.68 23.57
C TRP A 321 18.69 -4.64 24.43
N SER A 322 18.52 -4.64 25.75
CA SER A 322 19.19 -3.67 26.64
C SER A 322 20.72 -3.72 26.47
N GLY A 323 21.32 -2.54 26.31
CA GLY A 323 22.75 -2.37 26.06
C GLY A 323 23.21 -2.59 24.62
N ARG A 324 22.30 -2.95 23.70
CA ARG A 324 22.60 -3.05 22.25
C ARG A 324 22.33 -1.74 21.54
N THR A 325 22.98 -1.52 20.42
CA THR A 325 22.60 -0.46 19.47
C THR A 325 21.26 -0.81 18.79
N PHE A 326 20.50 0.20 18.38
CA PHE A 326 19.27 -0.04 17.62
C PHE A 326 19.54 -0.75 16.27
N ASP A 327 20.73 -0.56 15.68
CA ASP A 327 21.17 -1.30 14.48
C ASP A 327 21.24 -2.83 14.75
N GLU A 328 21.69 -3.24 15.94
CA GLU A 328 21.70 -4.65 16.35
C GLU A 328 20.29 -5.17 16.65
N VAL A 329 19.41 -4.33 17.23
CA VAL A 329 18.00 -4.67 17.43
C VAL A 329 17.33 -4.92 16.07
N ALA A 330 17.49 -4.00 15.11
CA ALA A 330 16.95 -4.16 13.76
C ALA A 330 17.46 -5.45 13.09
N SER A 331 18.73 -5.80 13.30
CA SER A 331 19.32 -7.05 12.81
C SER A 331 18.67 -8.29 13.42
N GLN A 332 18.31 -8.26 14.71
CA GLN A 332 17.56 -9.35 15.35
C GLN A 332 16.12 -9.46 14.84
N LEU A 333 15.45 -8.33 14.58
CA LEU A 333 14.13 -8.33 13.95
C LEU A 333 14.18 -8.95 12.56
N CYS A 334 15.19 -8.59 11.75
CA CYS A 334 15.41 -9.21 10.45
C CYS A 334 15.71 -10.71 10.55
N ALA A 335 16.49 -11.13 11.54
CA ALA A 335 16.77 -12.56 11.76
C ALA A 335 15.50 -13.34 12.15
N ALA A 336 14.59 -12.73 12.90
CA ALA A 336 13.37 -13.39 13.38
C ALA A 336 12.23 -13.40 12.34
N TRP A 337 12.08 -12.33 11.56
CA TRP A 337 10.91 -12.13 10.69
C TRP A 337 11.25 -12.06 9.20
N GLY A 338 12.54 -12.10 8.86
CA GLY A 338 13.06 -12.11 7.49
C GLY A 338 13.92 -10.90 7.14
N SER A 339 14.88 -11.11 6.24
CA SER A 339 15.89 -10.10 5.88
C SER A 339 15.37 -9.00 4.95
N SER A 340 14.17 -9.17 4.37
CA SER A 340 13.56 -8.18 3.49
C SER A 340 12.68 -7.24 4.31
N VAL A 341 12.94 -5.93 4.21
CA VAL A 341 12.25 -4.91 5.00
C VAL A 341 11.65 -3.85 4.09
N TRP A 342 10.33 -3.73 4.11
CA TRP A 342 9.55 -2.84 3.26
C TRP A 342 9.00 -1.67 4.07
N LEU A 343 9.22 -0.44 3.62
CA LEU A 343 8.52 0.73 4.17
C LEU A 343 7.17 0.85 3.45
N VAL A 344 6.08 0.52 4.16
CA VAL A 344 4.71 0.48 3.61
C VAL A 344 4.12 1.88 3.57
N GLU A 345 4.27 2.65 4.65
CA GLU A 345 3.79 4.03 4.77
C GLU A 345 4.80 4.86 5.55
N GLU A 346 4.97 6.13 5.16
CA GLU A 346 5.78 7.12 5.88
C GLU A 346 4.92 8.35 6.16
N ASP A 347 4.98 8.85 7.39
CA ASP A 347 4.49 10.17 7.79
C ASP A 347 2.96 10.30 7.94
N ARG A 348 2.44 9.72 9.03
CA ARG A 348 1.12 10.12 9.54
C ARG A 348 1.21 11.51 10.16
N ALA A 349 1.31 12.58 9.36
CA ALA A 349 1.05 14.00 9.63
C ALA A 349 1.04 14.49 11.11
N ARG A 350 1.95 14.00 11.96
CA ARG A 350 1.98 14.27 13.41
C ARG A 350 3.28 15.01 13.67
N ALA A 351 3.18 16.34 13.70
CA ALA A 351 4.30 17.21 14.01
C ALA A 351 5.01 16.73 15.28
N GLY A 352 6.32 16.47 15.20
CA GLY A 352 7.13 16.07 16.36
C GLY A 352 7.26 14.56 16.61
N ILE A 353 6.71 13.70 15.75
CA ILE A 353 6.83 12.24 15.84
C ILE A 353 7.14 11.66 14.45
N VAL A 354 8.01 10.65 14.40
CA VAL A 354 8.20 9.80 13.21
C VAL A 354 7.26 8.61 13.34
N ASP A 355 6.31 8.47 12.42
CA ASP A 355 5.33 7.36 12.40
C ASP A 355 5.44 6.65 11.04
N GLN A 356 5.90 5.40 11.09
CA GLN A 356 6.22 4.59 9.92
C GLN A 356 5.53 3.24 10.03
N LEU A 357 5.06 2.69 8.90
CA LEU A 357 4.59 1.31 8.82
C LEU A 357 5.62 0.50 8.03
N VAL A 358 6.18 -0.53 8.65
CA VAL A 358 7.26 -1.36 8.10
C VAL A 358 6.79 -2.80 8.03
N ALA A 359 7.10 -3.53 6.96
CA ALA A 359 6.85 -4.97 6.86
C ALA A 359 8.18 -5.71 6.77
N PHE A 360 8.37 -6.71 7.62
CA PHE A 360 9.45 -7.68 7.55
C PHE A 360 8.94 -8.90 6.80
N SER A 361 9.74 -9.45 5.89
CA SER A 361 9.38 -10.63 5.12
C SER A 361 10.57 -11.56 4.93
N PRO A 362 10.38 -12.89 5.01
CA PRO A 362 11.41 -13.84 4.63
C PRO A 362 11.64 -13.89 3.12
N LEU A 363 10.72 -13.32 2.32
CA LEU A 363 10.78 -13.33 0.87
C LEU A 363 11.37 -12.01 0.34
N PRO A 364 12.17 -12.04 -0.73
CA PRO A 364 12.78 -10.83 -1.31
C PRO A 364 11.85 -10.05 -2.24
N HIS A 365 10.59 -10.47 -2.35
CA HIS A 365 9.52 -9.83 -3.12
C HIS A 365 8.27 -9.65 -2.25
N ARG A 366 7.32 -8.82 -2.69
CA ARG A 366 6.09 -8.54 -1.93
C ARG A 366 5.17 -9.77 -1.89
N GLU A 367 5.02 -10.36 -0.69
CA GLU A 367 4.02 -11.38 -0.36
C GLU A 367 3.39 -11.10 1.03
N LYS A 368 2.18 -11.61 1.29
CA LYS A 368 1.54 -11.58 2.61
C LYS A 368 2.17 -12.61 3.57
N ARG A 369 3.47 -12.46 3.81
CA ARG A 369 4.26 -13.35 4.66
C ARG A 369 5.27 -12.56 5.46
N GLY A 370 5.26 -12.75 6.78
CA GLY A 370 6.15 -12.07 7.73
C GLY A 370 5.39 -11.24 8.76
N VAL A 371 5.95 -10.10 9.19
CA VAL A 371 5.42 -9.30 10.30
C VAL A 371 5.31 -7.84 9.89
N VAL A 372 4.19 -7.20 10.21
CA VAL A 372 4.02 -5.76 10.02
C VAL A 372 4.29 -5.06 11.35
N VAL A 373 5.04 -3.97 11.32
CA VAL A 373 5.43 -3.20 12.50
C VAL A 373 5.17 -1.73 12.24
N ARG A 374 4.28 -1.13 13.02
CA ARG A 374 4.17 0.33 13.09
C ARG A 374 5.22 0.85 14.07
N VAL A 375 6.15 1.64 13.56
CA VAL A 375 7.31 2.19 14.28
C VAL A 375 7.04 3.66 14.53
N VAL A 376 6.86 4.01 15.82
CA VAL A 376 6.54 5.38 16.24
C VAL A 376 7.63 5.91 17.16
N SER A 377 8.45 6.82 16.66
CA SER A 377 9.64 7.36 17.35
C SER A 377 9.50 8.85 17.68
N ARG A 378 9.94 9.23 18.89
CA ARG A 378 10.06 10.64 19.33
C ARG A 378 11.38 10.87 20.06
N THR A 379 11.91 12.09 20.00
CA THR A 379 13.11 12.49 20.75
C THR A 379 12.84 12.55 22.26
N ARG A 380 13.83 12.20 23.10
CA ARG A 380 13.76 12.28 24.57
C ARG A 380 14.40 13.56 25.11
N SER A 381 13.88 14.06 26.23
CA SER A 381 14.49 15.14 27.01
C SER A 381 15.80 14.64 27.64
N GLY A 382 16.94 14.96 27.05
CA GLY A 382 18.26 14.44 27.45
C GLY A 382 19.05 13.78 26.32
N GLY A 383 18.49 13.69 25.11
CA GLY A 383 19.10 13.02 23.96
C GLY A 383 18.54 11.60 23.76
N GLY A 384 18.71 11.07 22.55
CA GLY A 384 18.19 9.75 22.17
C GLY A 384 16.69 9.72 21.84
N TRP A 385 16.13 8.52 21.75
CA TRP A 385 14.80 8.27 21.20
C TRP A 385 13.95 7.37 22.08
N ARG A 386 12.65 7.65 22.14
CA ARG A 386 11.64 6.67 22.55
C ARG A 386 10.95 6.14 21.30
N THR A 387 11.02 4.85 21.07
CA THR A 387 10.45 4.17 19.90
C THR A 387 9.44 3.11 20.34
N HIS A 388 8.21 3.22 19.86
CA HIS A 388 7.19 2.17 20.01
C HIS A 388 7.23 1.29 18.76
N LEU A 389 7.36 -0.01 18.97
CA LEU A 389 7.23 -1.05 17.96
C LEU A 389 5.89 -1.75 18.19
N ALA A 390 4.86 -1.32 17.46
CA ALA A 390 3.57 -2.00 17.46
C ALA A 390 3.57 -3.08 16.38
N ILE A 391 3.61 -4.33 16.81
CA ILE A 391 3.89 -5.51 16.02
C ILE A 391 2.58 -6.22 15.73
N ASP A 392 2.25 -6.40 14.46
CA ASP A 392 1.10 -7.14 13.96
C ASP A 392 1.58 -8.46 13.29
N PRO A 393 1.30 -9.61 13.92
CA PRO A 393 1.70 -10.92 13.43
C PRO A 393 0.71 -11.54 12.45
N SER A 394 -0.28 -10.80 11.93
CA SER A 394 -1.36 -11.34 11.08
C SER A 394 -0.88 -12.12 9.83
N PHE A 395 0.34 -11.86 9.36
CA PHE A 395 0.95 -12.55 8.21
C PHE A 395 2.09 -13.49 8.62
N PHE A 396 2.28 -13.72 9.91
CA PHE A 396 3.34 -14.56 10.45
C PHE A 396 2.86 -16.01 10.49
N ASP A 397 3.57 -16.89 9.80
CA ASP A 397 3.19 -18.30 9.65
C ASP A 397 3.80 -19.22 10.72
N GLY A 398 4.52 -18.65 11.70
CA GLY A 398 5.15 -19.41 12.78
C GLY A 398 6.48 -20.08 12.39
N SER A 399 6.91 -19.98 11.12
CA SER A 399 8.21 -20.50 10.71
C SER A 399 9.32 -19.57 11.19
N ASP A 400 10.29 -20.13 11.91
CA ASP A 400 11.55 -19.43 12.17
C ASP A 400 12.37 -19.46 10.87
N PRO A 401 12.60 -18.32 10.19
CA PRO A 401 13.35 -18.30 8.94
C PRO A 401 14.81 -18.75 9.11
N SER A 402 15.33 -18.85 10.34
CA SER A 402 16.64 -19.43 10.64
C SER A 402 16.65 -20.96 10.67
N ALA A 403 15.47 -21.61 10.74
CA ALA A 403 15.32 -23.05 10.61
C ALA A 403 15.14 -23.41 9.12
N GLY A 404 16.22 -23.83 8.45
CA GLY A 404 16.24 -24.15 7.03
C GLY A 404 15.06 -25.04 6.58
N SER A 405 14.54 -24.75 5.38
CA SER A 405 13.41 -25.47 4.78
C SER A 405 13.73 -26.95 4.58
N GLY A 406 13.26 -27.80 5.49
CA GLY A 406 13.02 -29.20 5.19
C GLY A 406 11.86 -29.34 4.19
N PRO A 407 11.84 -30.38 3.34
CA PRO A 407 10.77 -30.56 2.38
C PRO A 407 9.41 -30.65 3.10
N PRO A 408 8.32 -30.10 2.52
CA PRO A 408 7.00 -30.14 3.13
C PRO A 408 6.59 -31.59 3.36
N SER A 409 6.32 -31.92 4.62
CA SER A 409 5.73 -33.20 4.99
C SER A 409 4.32 -33.26 4.40
N ALA A 410 4.12 -34.18 3.47
CA ALA A 410 2.80 -34.56 3.02
C ALA A 410 2.01 -35.15 4.20
N TRP A 411 0.90 -34.51 4.58
CA TRP A 411 -0.15 -35.10 5.40
C TRP A 411 -1.48 -34.72 4.73
N SER A 412 -2.22 -35.60 4.07
CA SER A 412 -2.95 -36.80 4.54
C SER A 412 -4.05 -36.44 5.55
N GLY A 413 -5.30 -36.58 5.10
CA GLY A 413 -6.53 -36.30 5.83
C GLY A 413 -7.68 -35.94 4.91
#